data_AF-A0A7Y5FF07-F1
#
_entry.id   AF-A0A7Y5FF07-F1
#
_cell.length_a   1.000
_cell.length_b   1.000
_cell.length_c   1.000
_cell.angle_alpha   90.00
_cell.angle_beta   90.00
_cell.angle_gamma   90.00
#
_symmetry.space_group_name_H-M   'P 1'
#
loop_
_entity.id
_entity.type
_entity.pdbx_description
1 polymer ?
#
loop_
_entity_poly.entity_id
_entity_poly.type
_entity_poly.pdbx_seq_one_letter_code
_entity_poly.pdbx_strand_id
1 'polypeptide(L)'
;MTLARKTSALLLVALLVAAAPAQTLLEPRPLDLWSGHASLSNPAAMSYQRSMLQAGMRFYHLGFIEGAASRFRLNYISLVLPRWLPQELAFAGHAQNLSLPLYSQTYASVAVSRRLSPLVAVGVKAGVLTRSYDQSEFVLLDANDPVFANGKSKSALDVGVGVTLRPLPFVSLALSRDHLNQPNLALGEPALRWQAANHFALNLQLGNVQTSLINTRERGAAHTGGFVEWSRPDLGFARFSRDQRGWQIEGRGRIYGPVSLNYLFDYPSNELAGNTTGSHEFAFVLEFDRVLRLPRIEPAPQFDYPFEASPDYFLTTARALVKAEAEEMHIVSQRLERIIAPDVPTHALAALSVYDLGSLDTTLQALPAVTPVSVIALTDTSAQLAGSYSTFYRQTLGQLSRSLMQTPATAATIVANPRAMPRALALKNYLGKSALGELQVGLPRFTSVQDSLRFHRRLGRSAILPQEERVSLSPSAAVFQITSANFYTPPQRWELVVETAAGEPVWRLAGHGRLPNQIVWNWQAKNGKVVAPGFYYYYLTWEGAEGALGKSPQRRLYVRKLQRTVKIEVKRKLEAGAAPADAVEVILHR
;
A
#
# COMPACT_ATOMS: atom_id res chain seq x y z
N MET A 1 13.93 16.18 8.50
CA MET A 1 15.05 15.26 8.83
C MET A 1 15.65 15.48 10.22
N THR A 2 15.75 16.72 10.71
CA THR A 2 16.28 17.04 12.06
C THR A 2 15.34 16.60 13.20
N LEU A 3 14.02 16.64 13.00
CA LEU A 3 13.05 16.17 14.01
C LEU A 3 13.11 14.65 14.21
N ALA A 4 13.16 13.87 13.13
CA ALA A 4 13.24 12.40 13.17
C ALA A 4 14.51 11.90 13.87
N ARG A 5 15.66 12.53 13.63
CA ARG A 5 16.91 12.19 14.34
C ARG A 5 16.85 12.53 15.83
N LYS A 6 16.20 13.65 16.20
CA LYS A 6 16.03 14.06 17.60
C LYS A 6 15.06 13.14 18.35
N THR A 7 13.98 12.67 17.71
CA THR A 7 13.02 11.74 18.32
C THR A 7 13.60 10.34 18.51
N SER A 8 14.41 9.84 17.57
CA SER A 8 15.09 8.53 17.73
C SER A 8 16.11 8.55 18.87
N ALA A 9 16.83 9.65 19.06
CA ALA A 9 17.80 9.79 20.16
C ALA A 9 17.13 9.82 21.55
N LEU A 10 15.97 10.47 21.67
CA LEU A 10 15.23 10.59 22.94
C LEU A 10 14.64 9.25 23.41
N LEU A 11 14.20 8.41 22.47
CA LEU A 11 13.71 7.06 22.75
C LEU A 11 14.82 6.10 23.20
N LEU A 12 16.05 6.31 22.71
CA LEU A 12 17.22 5.50 23.07
C LEU A 12 17.65 5.74 24.53
N VAL A 13 17.41 6.94 25.08
CA VAL A 13 17.73 7.31 26.47
C VAL A 13 16.74 6.72 27.48
N ALA A 14 15.47 6.53 27.08
CA ALA A 14 14.45 5.95 27.96
C ALA A 14 14.65 4.44 28.27
N LEU A 15 15.53 3.76 27.54
CA LEU A 15 15.83 2.32 27.71
C LEU A 15 16.86 2.03 28.82
N LEU A 16 17.34 3.04 29.56
CA LEU A 16 18.50 2.91 30.46
C LEU A 16 18.20 2.66 31.95
N VAL A 17 16.94 2.65 32.40
CA VAL A 17 16.63 2.56 33.84
C VAL A 17 15.62 1.46 34.13
N ALA A 18 16.07 0.26 34.50
CA ALA A 18 15.21 -0.76 35.09
C ALA A 18 15.98 -1.89 35.81
N ALA A 19 15.35 -2.47 36.84
CA ALA A 19 15.86 -3.57 37.66
C ALA A 19 15.56 -4.96 37.07
N ALA A 20 16.35 -5.96 37.46
CA ALA A 20 16.50 -7.25 36.80
C ALA A 20 15.54 -8.36 37.31
N PRO A 21 14.83 -9.09 36.42
CA PRO A 21 14.15 -10.34 36.72
C PRO A 21 14.80 -11.58 36.08
N ALA A 22 14.39 -12.79 36.51
CA ALA A 22 14.84 -14.08 35.96
C ALA A 22 14.43 -14.31 34.48
N GLN A 23 15.13 -15.23 33.80
CA GLN A 23 14.91 -15.62 32.39
C GLN A 23 13.51 -16.24 32.16
N THR A 24 12.81 -15.84 31.10
CA THR A 24 11.56 -16.49 30.64
C THR A 24 11.76 -17.29 29.36
N LEU A 25 10.80 -18.17 29.09
CA LEU A 25 10.83 -19.20 28.06
C LEU A 25 10.88 -18.63 26.63
N LEU A 26 9.93 -17.78 26.27
CA LEU A 26 10.03 -16.89 25.12
C LEU A 26 9.53 -15.55 25.59
N GLU A 27 10.15 -14.47 25.10
CA GLU A 27 9.66 -13.13 25.35
C GLU A 27 8.86 -12.69 24.13
N PRO A 28 7.55 -12.98 24.10
CA PRO A 28 6.72 -12.59 22.98
C PRO A 28 6.66 -11.07 22.91
N ARG A 29 6.84 -10.54 21.70
CA ARG A 29 6.80 -9.11 21.42
C ARG A 29 5.41 -8.77 20.87
N PRO A 30 4.55 -8.05 21.62
CA PRO A 30 3.11 -7.91 21.29
C PRO A 30 2.77 -7.26 19.95
N LEU A 31 3.74 -6.62 19.28
CA LEU A 31 3.60 -5.94 17.98
C LEU A 31 4.65 -6.40 16.96
N ASP A 32 5.28 -7.55 17.17
CA ASP A 32 6.24 -8.07 16.20
C ASP A 32 5.52 -8.67 14.97
N LEU A 33 5.44 -7.87 13.91
CA LEU A 33 4.74 -8.27 12.69
C LEU A 33 5.47 -9.36 11.89
N TRP A 34 6.73 -9.64 12.24
CA TRP A 34 7.55 -10.63 11.56
C TRP A 34 7.63 -11.96 12.31
N SER A 35 7.26 -12.04 13.58
CA SER A 35 7.38 -13.28 14.37
C SER A 35 6.02 -13.86 14.74
N GLY A 36 5.84 -15.18 14.56
CA GLY A 36 4.65 -15.88 15.05
C GLY A 36 4.44 -15.73 16.56
N HIS A 37 5.51 -15.39 17.31
CA HIS A 37 5.48 -15.19 18.76
C HIS A 37 4.60 -14.02 19.20
N ALA A 38 4.30 -13.04 18.35
CA ALA A 38 3.45 -11.92 18.79
C ALA A 38 2.05 -12.40 19.22
N SER A 39 1.52 -13.43 18.54
CA SER A 39 0.22 -14.03 18.85
C SER A 39 0.15 -14.65 20.25
N LEU A 40 1.30 -15.04 20.82
CA LEU A 40 1.40 -15.55 22.18
C LEU A 40 1.11 -14.50 23.24
N SER A 41 1.36 -13.22 22.99
CA SER A 41 1.10 -12.16 23.97
C SER A 41 -0.08 -11.29 23.57
N ASN A 42 -0.26 -11.04 22.28
CA ASN A 42 -1.34 -10.22 21.76
C ASN A 42 -2.00 -10.90 20.54
N PRO A 43 -3.12 -11.61 20.75
CA PRO A 43 -3.81 -12.26 19.64
C PRO A 43 -4.30 -11.25 18.58
N ALA A 44 -4.53 -9.97 18.88
CA ALA A 44 -4.96 -9.02 17.85
C ALA A 44 -3.86 -8.66 16.83
N ALA A 45 -2.58 -8.86 17.16
CA ALA A 45 -1.47 -8.52 16.27
C ALA A 45 -1.48 -9.34 14.97
N MET A 46 -1.97 -10.59 15.03
CA MET A 46 -1.93 -11.50 13.88
C MET A 46 -2.77 -11.02 12.69
N SER A 47 -3.79 -10.19 12.89
CA SER A 47 -4.55 -9.55 11.80
C SER A 47 -3.69 -8.65 10.91
N TYR A 48 -2.51 -8.24 11.37
CA TYR A 48 -1.55 -7.41 10.64
C TYR A 48 -0.27 -8.15 10.24
N GLN A 49 -0.14 -9.42 10.63
CA GLN A 49 1.00 -10.25 10.29
C GLN A 49 0.89 -10.77 8.85
N ARG A 50 1.94 -11.48 8.41
CA ARG A 50 1.92 -12.27 7.19
C ARG A 50 1.60 -13.73 7.51
N SER A 51 1.09 -14.44 6.52
CA SER A 51 0.91 -15.88 6.62
C SER A 51 2.27 -16.54 6.78
N MET A 52 2.48 -17.27 7.87
CA MET A 52 3.75 -17.95 8.11
C MET A 52 3.60 -19.21 8.94
N LEU A 53 4.46 -20.18 8.68
CA LEU A 53 4.74 -21.31 9.56
C LEU A 53 6.17 -21.15 10.07
N GLN A 54 6.35 -21.09 11.38
CA GLN A 54 7.64 -20.96 12.04
C GLN A 54 7.86 -22.16 12.95
N ALA A 55 9.00 -22.84 12.80
CA ALA A 55 9.42 -23.92 13.69
C ALA A 55 10.83 -23.61 14.19
N GLY A 56 11.04 -23.65 15.50
CA GLY A 56 12.31 -23.25 16.09
C GLY A 56 12.68 -23.99 17.35
N MET A 57 13.95 -23.83 17.71
CA MET A 57 14.53 -24.34 18.94
C MET A 57 15.42 -23.27 19.58
N ARG A 58 15.37 -23.20 20.91
CA ARG A 58 16.21 -22.32 21.72
C ARG A 58 16.97 -23.14 22.74
N PHE A 59 18.28 -22.94 22.81
CA PHE A 59 19.18 -23.52 23.79
C PHE A 59 19.52 -22.45 24.83
N TYR A 60 19.26 -22.75 26.10
CA TYR A 60 19.64 -21.86 27.19
C TYR A 60 21.01 -22.24 27.72
N HIS A 61 21.90 -21.25 27.82
CA HIS A 61 23.18 -21.42 28.48
C HIS A 61 23.10 -20.93 29.92
N LEU A 62 23.03 -21.89 30.84
CA LEU A 62 23.23 -21.65 32.25
C LEU A 62 24.73 -21.71 32.51
N GLY A 63 25.34 -20.56 32.80
CA GLY A 63 26.80 -20.40 32.89
C GLY A 63 27.52 -21.27 33.93
N PHE A 64 26.77 -21.99 34.77
CA PHE A 64 27.30 -22.80 35.86
C PHE A 64 27.16 -24.31 35.60
N ILE A 65 26.64 -24.75 34.45
CA ILE A 65 26.49 -26.17 34.12
C ILE A 65 27.29 -26.49 32.85
N GLU A 66 28.56 -26.83 33.02
CA GLU A 66 29.40 -27.32 31.93
C GLU A 66 28.84 -28.64 31.35
N GLY A 67 28.76 -28.73 30.02
CA GLY A 67 28.41 -29.98 29.31
C GLY A 67 26.93 -30.36 29.21
N ALA A 68 25.99 -29.60 29.80
CA ALA A 68 24.55 -29.96 29.81
C ALA A 68 23.63 -29.02 29.01
N ALA A 69 24.16 -28.07 28.23
CA ALA A 69 23.37 -27.07 27.50
C ALA A 69 22.26 -27.67 26.60
N SER A 70 22.47 -28.88 26.06
CA SER A 70 21.47 -29.59 25.25
C SER A 70 20.22 -30.02 26.03
N ARG A 71 20.31 -30.13 27.37
CA ARG A 71 19.19 -30.49 28.24
C ARG A 71 18.29 -29.30 28.58
N PHE A 72 18.76 -28.06 28.35
CA PHE A 72 18.00 -26.83 28.57
C PHE A 72 17.54 -26.28 27.23
N ARG A 73 16.40 -26.78 26.75
CA ARG A 73 15.91 -26.45 25.42
C ARG A 73 14.43 -26.14 25.39
N LEU A 74 14.06 -25.21 24.53
CA LEU A 74 12.69 -24.95 24.16
C LEU A 74 12.51 -25.26 22.68
N ASN A 75 11.53 -26.09 22.33
CA ASN A 75 11.11 -26.30 20.95
C ASN A 75 9.77 -25.65 20.75
N TYR A 76 9.51 -25.09 19.57
CA TYR A 76 8.23 -24.49 19.28
C TYR A 76 7.85 -24.58 17.79
N ILE A 77 6.55 -24.51 17.54
CA ILE A 77 5.95 -24.38 16.23
C ILE A 77 4.81 -23.36 16.31
N SER A 78 4.74 -22.46 15.34
CA SER A 78 3.78 -21.37 15.26
C SER A 78 3.26 -21.26 13.84
N LEU A 79 1.94 -21.26 13.67
CA LEU A 79 1.25 -21.05 12.41
C LEU A 79 0.41 -19.79 12.53
N VAL A 80 0.57 -18.86 11.60
CA VAL A 80 -0.22 -17.63 11.50
C VAL A 80 -0.82 -17.54 10.11
N LEU A 81 -2.14 -17.36 10.04
CA LEU A 81 -2.92 -17.28 8.81
C LEU A 81 -3.81 -16.03 8.84
N PRO A 82 -3.25 -14.85 8.54
CA PRO A 82 -4.03 -13.63 8.37
C PRO A 82 -4.93 -13.74 7.14
N ARG A 83 -6.24 -13.52 7.32
CA ARG A 83 -7.23 -13.48 6.22
C ARG A 83 -7.51 -14.82 5.54
N TRP A 84 -7.20 -15.94 6.18
CA TRP A 84 -7.58 -17.26 5.66
C TRP A 84 -9.09 -17.53 5.77
N LEU A 85 -9.77 -16.81 6.66
CA LEU A 85 -11.22 -16.88 6.86
C LEU A 85 -11.90 -15.63 6.26
N PRO A 86 -13.17 -15.73 5.83
CA PRO A 86 -13.95 -14.58 5.37
C PRO A 86 -14.03 -13.48 6.45
N GLN A 87 -14.29 -12.24 6.04
CA GLN A 87 -14.52 -11.08 6.93
C GLN A 87 -13.32 -10.55 7.74
N GLU A 88 -12.10 -10.57 7.18
CA GLU A 88 -10.89 -10.06 7.84
C GLU A 88 -10.53 -10.79 9.16
N LEU A 89 -10.95 -12.04 9.28
CA LEU A 89 -10.58 -12.94 10.37
C LEU A 89 -9.17 -13.49 10.15
N ALA A 90 -8.41 -13.56 11.23
CA ALA A 90 -7.09 -14.19 11.27
C ALA A 90 -7.08 -15.31 12.31
N PHE A 91 -6.31 -16.35 12.00
CA PHE A 91 -6.15 -17.52 12.85
C PHE A 91 -4.67 -17.71 13.17
N ALA A 92 -4.37 -18.12 14.40
CA ALA A 92 -3.04 -18.59 14.78
C ALA A 92 -3.12 -19.85 15.63
N GLY A 93 -2.16 -20.74 15.44
CA GLY A 93 -1.92 -21.90 16.29
C GLY A 93 -0.47 -21.89 16.76
N HIS A 94 -0.24 -22.21 18.04
CA HIS A 94 1.11 -22.24 18.60
C HIS A 94 1.26 -23.42 19.54
N ALA A 95 2.38 -24.12 19.47
CA ALA A 95 2.77 -25.12 20.43
C ALA A 95 4.25 -24.97 20.80
N GLN A 96 4.57 -25.11 22.08
CA GLN A 96 5.94 -25.09 22.58
C GLN A 96 6.14 -26.12 23.69
N ASN A 97 7.34 -26.68 23.75
CA ASN A 97 7.76 -27.62 24.77
C ASN A 97 9.13 -27.19 25.31
N LEU A 98 9.15 -26.76 26.57
CA LEU A 98 10.36 -26.55 27.34
C LEU A 98 10.74 -27.88 28.00
N SER A 99 11.98 -28.30 27.78
CA SER A 99 12.61 -29.41 28.48
C SER A 99 13.75 -28.85 29.31
N LEU A 100 13.69 -29.07 30.63
CA LEU A 100 14.78 -28.92 31.60
C LEU A 100 15.01 -30.30 32.25
N PRO A 101 16.13 -30.53 32.95
CA PRO A 101 16.39 -31.81 33.62
C PRO A 101 15.29 -32.23 34.61
N LEU A 102 14.87 -31.33 35.49
CA LEU A 102 13.89 -31.64 36.55
C LEU A 102 12.43 -31.39 36.12
N TYR A 103 12.23 -30.74 34.97
CA TYR A 103 11.00 -30.01 34.69
C TYR A 103 10.76 -29.91 33.19
N SER A 104 9.53 -30.19 32.78
CA SER A 104 9.05 -29.90 31.43
C SER A 104 7.77 -29.08 31.45
N GLN A 105 7.63 -28.21 30.45
CA GLN A 105 6.44 -27.39 30.26
C GLN A 105 6.01 -27.42 28.80
N THR A 106 4.79 -27.88 28.57
CA THR A 106 4.16 -27.84 27.26
C THR A 106 3.06 -26.78 27.26
N TYR A 107 3.01 -25.96 26.22
CA TYR A 107 1.94 -24.99 26.01
C TYR A 107 1.46 -25.09 24.57
N ALA A 108 0.16 -25.32 24.38
CA ALA A 108 -0.49 -25.32 23.09
C ALA A 108 -1.64 -24.32 23.11
N SER A 109 -1.77 -23.48 22.09
CA SER A 109 -2.80 -22.45 22.02
C SER A 109 -3.31 -22.25 20.60
N VAL A 110 -4.56 -21.82 20.52
CA VAL A 110 -5.20 -21.31 19.32
C VAL A 110 -5.71 -19.91 19.59
N ALA A 111 -5.65 -19.06 18.58
CA ALA A 111 -6.09 -17.69 18.67
C ALA A 111 -6.88 -17.30 17.41
N VAL A 112 -7.85 -16.43 17.61
CA VAL A 112 -8.61 -15.81 16.52
C VAL A 112 -8.60 -14.30 16.74
N SER A 113 -8.40 -13.54 15.66
CA SER A 113 -8.58 -12.10 15.69
C SER A 113 -9.42 -11.61 14.53
N ARG A 114 -10.11 -10.50 14.78
CA ARG A 114 -10.92 -9.79 13.79
C ARG A 114 -10.40 -8.38 13.65
N ARG A 115 -10.15 -7.98 12.40
CA ARG A 115 -9.93 -6.59 12.08
C ARG A 115 -11.29 -5.90 11.97
N LEU A 116 -11.53 -4.91 12.83
CA LEU A 116 -12.78 -4.15 12.86
C LEU A 116 -12.73 -2.97 11.88
N SER A 117 -11.52 -2.45 11.66
CA SER A 117 -11.24 -1.41 10.68
C SER A 117 -9.76 -1.48 10.26
N PRO A 118 -9.33 -0.73 9.24
CA PRO A 118 -7.90 -0.62 8.93
C PRO A 118 -7.03 -0.26 10.14
N LEU A 119 -7.60 0.48 11.10
CA LEU A 119 -6.92 1.03 12.27
C LEU A 119 -7.04 0.15 13.52
N VAL A 120 -8.01 -0.75 13.62
CA VAL A 120 -8.31 -1.48 14.87
C VAL A 120 -8.50 -2.97 14.61
N ALA A 121 -7.84 -3.80 15.42
CA ALA A 121 -8.09 -5.23 15.52
C ALA A 121 -8.25 -5.67 16.98
N VAL A 122 -9.10 -6.68 17.18
CA VAL A 122 -9.34 -7.33 18.47
C VAL A 122 -9.08 -8.83 18.33
N GLY A 123 -8.59 -9.47 19.38
CA GLY A 123 -8.27 -10.89 19.35
C GLY A 123 -8.48 -11.57 20.68
N VAL A 124 -8.75 -12.86 20.61
CA VAL A 124 -8.90 -13.77 21.76
C VAL A 124 -8.03 -15.00 21.53
N LYS A 125 -7.50 -15.58 22.60
CA LYS A 125 -6.75 -16.84 22.56
C LYS A 125 -7.21 -17.77 23.67
N ALA A 126 -7.11 -19.06 23.40
CA ALA A 126 -7.31 -20.13 24.37
C ALA A 126 -6.18 -21.15 24.21
N GLY A 127 -5.65 -21.63 25.33
CA GLY A 127 -4.57 -22.61 25.33
C GLY A 127 -4.66 -23.60 26.48
N VAL A 128 -3.87 -24.66 26.38
CA VAL A 128 -3.66 -25.65 27.42
C VAL A 128 -2.19 -25.61 27.79
N LEU A 129 -1.95 -25.43 29.08
CA LEU A 129 -0.64 -25.39 29.69
C LEU A 129 -0.47 -26.62 30.56
N THR A 130 0.55 -27.42 30.28
CA THR A 130 0.90 -28.61 31.05
C THR A 130 2.28 -28.41 31.66
N ARG A 131 2.39 -28.68 32.95
CA ARG A 131 3.68 -28.81 33.66
C ARG A 131 3.88 -30.25 34.08
N SER A 132 5.10 -30.74 33.97
CA SER A 132 5.50 -32.08 34.40
C SER A 132 6.87 -32.05 35.05
N TYR A 133 7.06 -32.89 36.07
CA TYR A 133 8.32 -33.03 36.78
C TYR A 133 8.88 -34.43 36.55
N ASP A 134 10.19 -34.52 36.37
CA ASP A 134 10.86 -35.80 36.16
C ASP A 134 11.27 -36.43 37.49
N GLN A 135 10.53 -37.46 37.92
CA GLN A 135 10.74 -38.11 39.20
C GLN A 135 12.12 -38.79 39.30
N SER A 136 12.73 -39.24 38.20
CA SER A 136 14.02 -39.93 38.29
C SER A 136 15.16 -39.03 38.77
N GLU A 137 14.96 -37.72 38.71
CA GLU A 137 15.92 -36.73 39.20
C GLU A 137 15.62 -36.27 40.65
N PHE A 138 14.52 -36.74 41.24
CA PHE A 138 14.24 -36.52 42.66
C PHE A 138 14.70 -37.73 43.45
N VAL A 139 15.59 -37.50 44.43
CA VAL A 139 15.82 -38.47 45.49
C VAL A 139 14.59 -38.43 46.39
N LEU A 140 13.63 -39.31 46.12
CA LEU A 140 12.44 -39.48 46.95
C LEU A 140 12.87 -40.08 48.30
N LEU A 141 13.27 -39.23 49.24
CA LEU A 141 13.47 -39.64 50.63
C LEU A 141 12.13 -40.03 51.28
N ASP A 142 11.01 -39.55 50.73
CA ASP A 142 9.65 -39.91 51.12
C ASP A 142 8.84 -40.35 49.90
N ALA A 143 8.35 -41.59 49.91
CA ALA A 143 7.49 -42.13 48.86
C ALA A 143 6.08 -41.48 48.85
N ASN A 144 5.72 -40.80 49.94
CA ASN A 144 4.44 -40.10 50.13
C ASN A 144 4.61 -38.57 50.08
N ASP A 145 5.60 -38.04 49.36
CA ASP A 145 5.79 -36.61 49.23
C ASP A 145 4.46 -35.94 48.79
N PRO A 146 3.88 -35.06 49.63
CA PRO A 146 2.56 -34.46 49.37
C PRO A 146 2.54 -33.61 48.10
N VAL A 147 3.71 -33.19 47.58
CA VAL A 147 3.83 -32.47 46.30
C VAL A 147 3.40 -33.36 45.13
N PHE A 148 3.67 -34.66 45.17
CA PHE A 148 3.36 -35.59 44.08
C PHE A 148 2.12 -36.46 44.33
N ALA A 149 1.42 -36.24 45.45
CA ALA A 149 0.24 -37.03 45.84
C ALA A 149 -0.87 -37.03 44.78
N ASN A 150 -1.02 -35.94 44.02
CA ASN A 150 -2.02 -35.81 42.96
C ASN A 150 -1.45 -36.02 41.55
N GLY A 151 -0.26 -36.63 41.44
CA GLY A 151 0.42 -36.87 40.18
C GLY A 151 1.59 -35.93 39.92
N LYS A 152 2.33 -36.23 38.84
CA LYS A 152 3.57 -35.52 38.47
C LYS A 152 3.36 -34.44 37.43
N SER A 153 2.16 -34.35 36.88
CA SER A 153 1.81 -33.40 35.86
C SER A 153 0.46 -32.76 36.15
N LYS A 154 0.33 -31.51 35.71
CA LYS A 154 -0.92 -30.78 35.80
C LYS A 154 -1.13 -29.95 34.56
N SER A 155 -2.35 -30.05 34.03
CA SER A 155 -2.80 -29.25 32.89
C SER A 155 -3.82 -28.21 33.35
N ALA A 156 -3.75 -27.02 32.79
CA ALA A 156 -4.71 -25.96 33.03
C ALA A 156 -5.04 -25.23 31.73
N LEU A 157 -6.30 -24.78 31.62
CA LEU A 157 -6.73 -23.89 30.54
C LEU A 157 -6.11 -22.51 30.75
N ASP A 158 -5.71 -21.85 29.67
CA ASP A 158 -5.23 -20.47 29.64
C ASP A 158 -6.09 -19.65 28.67
N VAL A 159 -6.46 -18.43 29.04
CA VAL A 159 -7.27 -17.53 28.21
C VAL A 159 -6.64 -16.15 28.19
N GLY A 160 -6.58 -15.54 27.00
CA GLY A 160 -6.07 -14.19 26.82
C GLY A 160 -6.85 -13.39 25.78
N VAL A 161 -6.71 -12.06 25.86
CA VAL A 161 -7.35 -11.11 24.96
C VAL A 161 -6.36 -10.01 24.56
N GLY A 162 -6.56 -9.40 23.39
CA GLY A 162 -5.70 -8.33 22.92
C GLY A 162 -6.41 -7.38 21.96
N VAL A 163 -5.86 -6.17 21.88
CA VAL A 163 -6.27 -5.09 20.98
C VAL A 163 -5.02 -4.51 20.34
N THR A 164 -5.09 -4.26 19.03
CA THR A 164 -4.05 -3.58 18.26
C THR A 164 -4.65 -2.36 17.57
N LEU A 165 -4.01 -1.20 17.73
CA LEU A 165 -4.40 0.08 17.14
C LEU A 165 -3.30 0.60 16.22
N ARG A 166 -3.66 1.07 15.03
CA ARG A 166 -2.75 1.66 14.02
C ARG A 166 -3.28 3.01 13.56
N PRO A 167 -3.23 4.05 14.42
CA PRO A 167 -3.81 5.35 14.12
C PRO A 167 -3.15 6.03 12.89
N LEU A 168 -1.88 5.70 12.63
CA LEU A 168 -1.11 6.18 11.50
C LEU A 168 -0.35 5.00 10.86
N PRO A 169 0.03 5.07 9.57
CA PRO A 169 0.76 3.98 8.91
C PRO A 169 2.07 3.59 9.61
N PHE A 170 2.70 4.55 10.30
CA PHE A 170 3.98 4.42 10.99
C PHE A 170 3.87 4.30 12.51
N VAL A 171 2.67 4.27 13.10
CA VAL A 171 2.47 4.11 14.55
C VAL A 171 1.55 2.93 14.81
N SER A 172 1.99 2.00 15.64
CA SER A 172 1.15 0.90 16.13
C SER A 172 1.21 0.82 17.65
N LEU A 173 0.08 0.51 18.26
CA LEU A 173 -0.09 0.32 19.70
C LEU A 173 -0.72 -1.05 19.95
N ALA A 174 -0.31 -1.73 21.00
CA ALA A 174 -0.92 -2.96 21.46
C ALA A 174 -1.18 -2.90 22.96
N LEU A 175 -2.32 -3.45 23.33
CA LEU A 175 -2.71 -3.74 24.70
C LEU A 175 -3.24 -5.16 24.73
N SER A 176 -2.73 -5.99 25.63
CA SER A 176 -3.25 -7.34 25.81
C SER A 176 -3.11 -7.82 27.23
N ARG A 177 -3.89 -8.85 27.55
CA ARG A 177 -3.91 -9.47 28.87
C ARG A 177 -4.03 -10.99 28.73
N ASP A 178 -3.08 -11.68 29.32
CA ASP A 178 -2.99 -13.13 29.35
C ASP A 178 -3.34 -13.68 30.74
N HIS A 179 -3.56 -14.99 30.82
CA HIS A 179 -3.89 -15.70 32.05
C HIS A 179 -5.11 -15.11 32.76
N LEU A 180 -6.14 -14.71 32.00
CA LEU A 180 -7.35 -14.09 32.53
C LEU A 180 -8.05 -14.96 33.59
N ASN A 181 -8.00 -16.28 33.38
CA ASN A 181 -8.58 -17.27 34.27
C ASN A 181 -7.61 -17.75 35.37
N GLN A 182 -6.41 -17.18 35.46
CA GLN A 182 -5.39 -17.47 36.48
C GLN A 182 -5.17 -18.98 36.72
N PRO A 183 -4.68 -19.73 35.72
CA PRO A 183 -4.59 -21.17 35.79
C PRO A 183 -3.83 -21.65 37.03
N ASN A 184 -4.39 -22.63 37.74
CA ASN A 184 -3.72 -23.28 38.87
C ASN A 184 -2.83 -24.41 38.36
N LEU A 185 -1.53 -24.28 38.55
CA LEU A 185 -0.53 -25.25 38.09
C LEU A 185 0.20 -25.97 39.24
N ALA A 186 -0.20 -25.75 40.49
CA ALA A 186 0.38 -26.49 41.62
C ALA A 186 -0.06 -27.96 41.60
N LEU A 187 0.88 -28.88 41.80
CA LEU A 187 0.57 -30.31 41.96
C LEU A 187 -0.17 -30.61 43.29
N GLY A 188 0.03 -29.77 44.32
CA GLY A 188 -0.64 -29.86 45.62
C GLY A 188 -1.19 -28.52 46.11
N GLU A 189 -1.58 -28.48 47.38
CA GLU A 189 -1.95 -27.24 48.08
C GLU A 189 -0.71 -26.59 48.72
N PRO A 190 -0.63 -25.25 48.80
CA PRO A 190 -1.62 -24.29 48.32
C PRO A 190 -1.59 -24.09 46.80
N ALA A 191 -2.75 -23.80 46.20
CA ALA A 191 -2.88 -23.50 44.78
C ALA A 191 -1.91 -22.40 44.28
N LEU A 192 -1.00 -22.76 43.37
CA LEU A 192 -0.14 -21.82 42.64
C LEU A 192 -0.86 -21.34 41.38
N ARG A 193 -1.62 -20.25 41.52
CA ARG A 193 -2.30 -19.59 40.40
C ARG A 193 -1.34 -18.70 39.64
N TRP A 194 -1.33 -18.84 38.31
CA TRP A 194 -0.60 -17.90 37.46
C TRP A 194 -1.30 -16.54 37.46
N GLN A 195 -0.54 -15.48 37.73
CA GLN A 195 -1.11 -14.14 37.73
C GLN A 195 -1.33 -13.65 36.30
N ALA A 196 -2.35 -12.80 36.12
CA ALA A 196 -2.58 -12.17 34.83
C ALA A 196 -1.37 -11.34 34.40
N ALA A 197 -0.93 -11.55 33.15
CA ALA A 197 0.13 -10.75 32.54
C ALA A 197 -0.50 -9.68 31.67
N ASN A 198 -0.11 -8.41 31.85
CA ASN A 198 -0.58 -7.32 30.99
C ASN A 198 0.56 -6.90 30.09
N HIS A 199 0.30 -6.73 28.80
CA HIS A 199 1.30 -6.28 27.85
C HIS A 199 0.87 -4.97 27.21
N PHE A 200 1.84 -4.07 27.08
CA PHE A 200 1.74 -2.85 26.32
C PHE A 200 2.90 -2.81 25.32
N ALA A 201 2.63 -2.41 24.09
CA ALA A 201 3.68 -2.11 23.13
C ALA A 201 3.33 -0.88 22.30
N LEU A 202 4.35 -0.07 22.02
CA LEU A 202 4.32 1.05 21.09
C LEU A 202 5.40 0.82 20.03
N ASN A 203 5.00 0.87 18.77
CA ASN A 203 5.87 0.62 17.64
C ASN A 203 5.83 1.81 16.67
N LEU A 204 7.02 2.29 16.30
CA LEU A 204 7.24 3.38 15.36
C LEU A 204 8.00 2.84 14.14
N GLN A 205 7.40 2.93 12.95
CA GLN A 205 7.97 2.42 11.70
C GLN A 205 8.28 3.56 10.73
N LEU A 206 9.56 3.85 10.52
CA LEU A 206 10.05 4.87 9.60
C LEU A 206 10.79 4.20 8.43
N GLY A 207 10.03 3.85 7.39
CA GLY A 207 10.56 3.14 6.22
C GLY A 207 11.00 1.72 6.57
N ASN A 208 12.29 1.46 6.40
CA ASN A 208 12.99 0.21 6.71
C ASN A 208 13.54 0.14 8.15
N VAL A 209 13.27 1.16 8.97
CA VAL A 209 13.67 1.16 10.39
C VAL A 209 12.42 1.13 11.25
N GLN A 210 12.41 0.22 12.22
CA GLN A 210 11.35 0.08 13.18
C GLN A 210 11.93 0.20 14.59
N THR A 211 11.21 0.87 15.49
CA THR A 211 11.58 0.98 16.90
C THR A 211 10.37 0.65 17.75
N SER A 212 10.55 -0.23 18.72
CA SER A 212 9.47 -0.66 19.60
C SER A 212 9.85 -0.43 21.06
N LEU A 213 8.88 0.05 21.84
CA LEU A 213 8.89 0.07 23.30
C LEU A 213 7.88 -0.97 23.77
N ILE A 214 8.27 -1.81 24.73
CA ILE A 214 7.47 -2.92 25.25
C ILE A 214 7.47 -2.80 26.77
N ASN A 215 6.30 -2.94 27.38
CA ASN A 215 6.15 -3.07 28.81
C ASN A 215 5.25 -4.26 29.13
N THR A 216 5.75 -5.19 29.93
CA THR A 216 5.00 -6.36 30.40
C THR A 216 4.89 -6.29 31.91
N ARG A 217 3.68 -6.33 32.46
CA ARG A 217 3.44 -6.40 33.90
C ARG A 217 2.97 -7.79 34.29
N GLU A 218 3.81 -8.55 34.97
CA GLU A 218 3.52 -9.90 35.49
C GLU A 218 3.95 -9.97 36.97
N ARG A 219 3.17 -10.64 37.82
CA ARG A 219 3.50 -10.84 39.25
C ARG A 219 3.77 -9.56 40.04
N GLY A 220 3.12 -8.46 39.65
CA GLY A 220 3.35 -7.14 40.25
C GLY A 220 4.62 -6.42 39.77
N ALA A 221 5.53 -7.11 39.07
CA ALA A 221 6.72 -6.52 38.48
C ALA A 221 6.42 -5.99 37.06
N ALA A 222 7.06 -4.89 36.68
CA ALA A 222 6.97 -4.32 35.34
C ALA A 222 8.31 -4.52 34.62
N HIS A 223 8.26 -5.15 33.45
CA HIS A 223 9.38 -5.45 32.57
C HIS A 223 9.32 -4.54 31.36
N THR A 224 10.25 -3.58 31.30
CA THR A 224 10.37 -2.65 30.18
C THR A 224 11.52 -3.07 29.29
N GLY A 225 11.28 -3.08 27.99
CA GLY A 225 12.29 -3.31 26.98
C GLY A 225 11.92 -2.64 25.67
N GLY A 226 12.73 -2.90 24.66
CA GLY A 226 12.50 -2.37 23.33
C GLY A 226 13.49 -2.91 22.33
N PHE A 227 13.27 -2.58 21.07
CA PHE A 227 14.18 -2.96 20.00
C PHE A 227 14.24 -1.91 18.91
N VAL A 228 15.36 -1.93 18.19
CA VAL A 228 15.54 -1.27 16.90
C VAL A 228 15.74 -2.37 15.86
N GLU A 229 14.97 -2.30 14.79
CA GLU A 229 15.02 -3.24 13.68
C GLU A 229 15.29 -2.49 12.39
N TRP A 230 16.18 -3.06 11.58
CA TRP A 230 16.39 -2.70 10.19
C TRP A 230 15.88 -3.84 9.32
N SER A 231 14.81 -3.58 8.57
CA SER A 231 14.13 -4.60 7.76
C SER A 231 14.08 -4.24 6.28
N ARG A 232 14.29 -5.26 5.44
CA ARG A 232 14.09 -5.22 4.00
C ARG A 232 13.11 -6.34 3.63
N PRO A 233 11.88 -6.02 3.19
CA PRO A 233 10.84 -7.03 2.96
C PRO A 233 11.22 -8.18 2.03
N ASP A 234 12.23 -7.99 1.19
CA ASP A 234 12.80 -8.91 0.22
C ASP A 234 13.99 -9.74 0.75
N LEU A 235 14.74 -9.24 1.73
CA LEU A 235 15.93 -9.91 2.28
C LEU A 235 15.71 -10.50 3.68
N GLY A 236 14.98 -9.79 4.55
CA GLY A 236 14.81 -10.15 5.96
C GLY A 236 15.06 -8.95 6.88
N PHE A 237 15.54 -9.18 8.10
CA PHE A 237 15.80 -8.10 9.06
C PHE A 237 17.00 -8.38 9.96
N ALA A 238 17.58 -7.31 10.50
CA ALA A 238 18.49 -7.36 11.63
C ALA A 238 17.91 -6.51 12.76
N ARG A 239 17.95 -7.01 13.98
CA ARG A 239 17.28 -6.40 15.12
C ARG A 239 18.19 -6.46 16.34
N PHE A 240 18.26 -5.34 17.03
CA PHE A 240 18.94 -5.21 18.31
C PHE A 240 17.92 -4.84 19.37
N SER A 241 17.85 -5.62 20.42
CA SER A 241 16.87 -5.44 21.50
C SER A 241 17.58 -5.33 22.83
N ARG A 242 16.95 -4.59 23.75
CA ARG A 242 17.36 -4.48 25.13
C ARG A 242 16.14 -4.54 26.01
N ASP A 243 16.23 -5.32 27.07
CA ASP A 243 15.24 -5.37 28.14
C ASP A 243 15.97 -5.35 29.49
N GLN A 244 15.23 -5.64 30.57
CA GLN A 244 15.78 -5.72 31.92
C GLN A 244 16.73 -6.91 32.14
N ARG A 245 16.71 -7.91 31.26
CA ARG A 245 17.46 -9.17 31.39
C ARG A 245 18.77 -9.10 30.64
N GLY A 246 18.80 -8.43 29.50
CA GLY A 246 20.00 -8.36 28.69
C GLY A 246 19.84 -7.70 27.34
N TRP A 247 20.79 -8.05 26.47
CA TRP A 247 20.89 -7.59 25.09
C TRP A 247 20.58 -8.75 24.16
N GLN A 248 19.79 -8.51 23.14
CA GLN A 248 19.44 -9.52 22.15
C GLN A 248 19.81 -9.03 20.75
N ILE A 249 20.46 -9.90 19.98
CA ILE A 249 20.75 -9.69 18.56
C ILE A 249 19.98 -10.75 17.79
N GLU A 250 19.10 -10.32 16.90
CA GLU A 250 18.30 -11.19 16.06
C GLU A 250 18.54 -10.87 14.58
N GLY A 251 18.70 -11.90 13.77
CA GLY A 251 18.83 -11.80 12.33
C GLY A 251 17.93 -12.79 11.64
N ARG A 252 17.14 -12.32 10.68
CA ARG A 252 16.39 -13.16 9.75
C ARG A 252 16.88 -12.93 8.35
N GLY A 253 17.25 -14.01 7.67
CA GLY A 253 17.66 -13.98 6.27
C GLY A 253 16.85 -14.95 5.42
N ARG A 254 16.47 -14.52 4.21
CA ARG A 254 15.89 -15.39 3.20
C ARG A 254 16.95 -16.35 2.67
N ILE A 255 16.64 -17.65 2.65
CA ILE A 255 17.51 -18.66 2.03
C ILE A 255 17.09 -18.87 0.58
N TYR A 256 15.86 -19.32 0.36
CA TYR A 256 15.34 -19.64 -0.98
C TYR A 256 13.82 -19.60 -0.99
N GLY A 257 13.22 -19.07 -2.06
CA GLY A 257 11.76 -19.08 -2.23
C GLY A 257 11.04 -18.43 -1.03
N PRO A 258 10.05 -19.11 -0.42
CA PRO A 258 9.34 -18.65 0.78
C PRO A 258 10.07 -18.94 2.11
N VAL A 259 11.26 -19.56 2.07
CA VAL A 259 11.97 -20.05 3.26
C VAL A 259 12.97 -19.01 3.76
N SER A 260 12.90 -18.73 5.06
CA SER A 260 13.85 -17.89 5.79
C SER A 260 14.40 -18.61 7.01
N LEU A 261 15.62 -18.26 7.40
CA LEU A 261 16.25 -18.69 8.65
C LEU A 261 16.30 -17.50 9.60
N ASN A 262 15.85 -17.70 10.83
CA ASN A 262 15.96 -16.77 11.93
C ASN A 262 17.00 -17.28 12.92
N TYR A 263 17.87 -16.40 13.38
CA TYR A 263 18.82 -16.65 14.44
C TYR A 263 18.76 -15.54 15.48
N LEU A 264 18.63 -15.91 16.75
CA LEU A 264 18.61 -14.99 17.89
C LEU A 264 19.70 -15.40 18.86
N PHE A 265 20.48 -14.41 19.28
CA PHE A 265 21.45 -14.49 20.35
C PHE A 265 21.01 -13.60 21.51
N ASP A 266 20.96 -14.15 22.71
CA ASP A 266 20.54 -13.44 23.93
C ASP A 266 21.68 -13.45 24.96
N TYR A 267 22.21 -12.25 25.24
CA TYR A 267 23.30 -12.04 26.18
C TYR A 267 22.76 -11.40 27.47
N PRO A 268 22.77 -12.11 28.61
CA PRO A 268 22.27 -11.57 29.87
C PRO A 268 23.22 -10.50 30.42
N SER A 269 22.68 -9.37 30.87
CA SER A 269 23.46 -8.25 31.40
C SER A 269 23.66 -8.25 32.92
N ASN A 270 23.00 -9.16 33.65
CA ASN A 270 22.97 -9.17 35.11
C ASN A 270 23.76 -10.35 35.69
N GLU A 271 23.59 -10.69 36.97
CA GLU A 271 24.40 -11.59 37.85
C GLU A 271 24.98 -12.89 37.24
N LEU A 272 24.50 -13.34 36.07
CA LEU A 272 25.04 -14.49 35.33
C LEU A 272 26.05 -14.12 34.21
N ALA A 273 26.30 -12.82 33.96
CA ALA A 273 27.13 -12.32 32.86
C ALA A 273 28.59 -12.82 32.91
N GLY A 274 29.09 -13.17 34.11
CA GLY A 274 30.45 -13.66 34.28
C GLY A 274 30.70 -15.08 33.77
N ASN A 275 29.65 -15.91 33.66
CA ASN A 275 29.82 -17.35 33.44
C ASN A 275 29.05 -17.92 32.23
N THR A 276 28.20 -17.14 31.57
CA THR A 276 27.37 -17.64 30.45
C THR A 276 27.85 -17.15 29.09
N THR A 277 27.81 -18.04 28.09
CA THR A 277 28.07 -17.71 26.68
C THR A 277 26.86 -17.10 25.97
N GLY A 278 25.72 -16.92 26.66
CA GLY A 278 24.46 -16.44 26.08
C GLY A 278 23.58 -17.56 25.51
N SER A 279 22.29 -17.29 25.33
CA SER A 279 21.34 -18.27 24.77
C SER A 279 21.25 -18.13 23.25
N HIS A 280 21.02 -19.25 22.55
CA HIS A 280 20.94 -19.30 21.10
C HIS A 280 19.58 -19.83 20.67
N GLU A 281 18.97 -19.22 19.67
CA GLU A 281 17.74 -19.70 19.06
C GLU A 281 17.85 -19.73 17.54
N PHE A 282 17.38 -20.83 16.96
CA PHE A 282 17.31 -21.08 15.53
C PHE A 282 15.88 -21.35 15.14
N ALA A 283 15.38 -20.70 14.08
CA ALA A 283 14.04 -20.97 13.57
C ALA A 283 13.98 -20.97 12.05
N PHE A 284 13.25 -21.93 11.49
CA PHE A 284 12.86 -21.96 10.09
C PHE A 284 11.50 -21.30 9.93
N VAL A 285 11.39 -20.36 8.99
CA VAL A 285 10.17 -19.63 8.70
C VAL A 285 9.79 -19.88 7.25
N LEU A 286 8.61 -20.45 7.03
CA LEU A 286 7.97 -20.60 5.74
C LEU A 286 6.89 -19.51 5.60
N GLU A 287 7.12 -18.52 4.75
CA GLU A 287 6.18 -17.42 4.51
C GLU A 287 5.23 -17.77 3.35
N PHE A 288 3.94 -17.84 3.63
CA PHE A 288 2.93 -17.99 2.57
C PHE A 288 2.62 -16.60 1.98
N ASP A 289 2.46 -16.51 0.66
CA ASP A 289 2.03 -15.29 -0.04
C ASP A 289 2.88 -14.02 0.20
N ARG A 290 4.21 -14.20 0.28
CA ARG A 290 5.16 -13.07 0.44
C ARG A 290 4.98 -11.98 -0.64
N VAL A 291 4.66 -12.39 -1.87
CA VAL A 291 4.11 -11.49 -2.88
C VAL A 291 2.61 -11.50 -2.67
N LEU A 292 2.08 -10.41 -2.11
CA LEU A 292 0.63 -10.20 -2.06
C LEU A 292 0.11 -10.42 -3.47
N ARG A 293 -0.62 -11.51 -3.69
CA ARG A 293 -1.35 -11.70 -4.93
C ARG A 293 -2.22 -10.46 -5.04
N LEU A 294 -2.07 -9.71 -6.13
CA LEU A 294 -3.00 -8.62 -6.44
C LEU A 294 -4.40 -9.20 -6.20
N PRO A 295 -5.27 -8.48 -5.46
CA PRO A 295 -6.62 -8.97 -5.24
C PRO A 295 -7.13 -9.41 -6.60
N ARG A 296 -7.55 -10.69 -6.70
CA ARG A 296 -8.22 -11.14 -7.90
C ARG A 296 -9.36 -10.14 -8.06
N ILE A 297 -9.27 -9.31 -9.09
CA ILE A 297 -10.40 -8.51 -9.52
C ILE A 297 -11.45 -9.58 -9.74
N GLU A 298 -12.45 -9.63 -8.85
CA GLU A 298 -13.57 -10.52 -9.06
C GLU A 298 -14.03 -10.18 -10.47
N PRO A 299 -14.00 -11.15 -11.41
CA PRO A 299 -14.55 -10.88 -12.73
C PRO A 299 -15.93 -10.32 -12.48
N ALA A 300 -16.22 -9.14 -13.06
CA ALA A 300 -17.51 -8.49 -12.89
C ALA A 300 -18.57 -9.60 -13.00
N PRO A 301 -19.49 -9.71 -12.02
CA PRO A 301 -20.36 -10.87 -11.89
C PRO A 301 -20.85 -11.26 -13.28
N GLN A 302 -20.42 -12.42 -13.74
CA GLN A 302 -20.95 -12.98 -14.97
C GLN A 302 -22.38 -13.36 -14.58
N PHE A 303 -23.29 -12.44 -14.87
CA PHE A 303 -24.71 -12.76 -14.90
C PHE A 303 -24.88 -13.72 -16.07
N ASP A 304 -24.65 -15.01 -15.81
CA ASP A 304 -25.26 -16.07 -16.59
C ASP A 304 -26.75 -15.99 -16.29
N TYR A 305 -27.43 -15.08 -16.99
CA TYR A 305 -28.84 -15.27 -17.23
C TYR A 305 -28.91 -16.57 -18.05
N PRO A 306 -29.45 -17.68 -17.53
CA PRO A 306 -29.86 -18.75 -18.40
C PRO A 306 -30.87 -18.11 -19.37
N PHE A 307 -30.41 -17.81 -20.57
CA PHE A 307 -31.29 -17.41 -21.64
C PHE A 307 -32.01 -18.69 -22.05
N GLU A 308 -33.05 -19.04 -21.30
CA GLU A 308 -34.14 -19.81 -21.86
C GLU A 308 -34.72 -18.92 -22.95
N ALA A 309 -34.37 -19.23 -24.20
CA ALA A 309 -35.07 -18.67 -25.34
C ALA A 309 -36.55 -18.90 -25.08
N SER A 310 -37.31 -17.82 -24.86
CA SER A 310 -38.77 -17.94 -24.73
C SER A 310 -39.25 -18.74 -25.93
N PRO A 311 -40.09 -19.77 -25.72
CA PRO A 311 -40.60 -20.60 -26.81
C PRO A 311 -41.10 -19.67 -27.90
N ASP A 312 -40.66 -19.91 -29.14
CA ASP A 312 -40.91 -19.10 -30.33
C ASP A 312 -42.35 -18.60 -30.39
N TYR A 313 -42.62 -17.47 -29.74
CA TYR A 313 -43.71 -16.62 -30.13
C TYR A 313 -43.23 -16.01 -31.43
N PHE A 314 -43.87 -16.37 -32.53
CA PHE A 314 -43.86 -15.59 -33.74
C PHE A 314 -44.27 -14.17 -33.37
N LEU A 315 -43.29 -13.35 -33.01
CA LEU A 315 -43.48 -11.96 -32.66
C LEU A 315 -43.77 -11.23 -33.97
N THR A 316 -45.02 -11.26 -34.41
CA THR A 316 -45.49 -10.57 -35.63
C THR A 316 -45.38 -9.06 -35.53
N THR A 317 -45.13 -8.53 -34.32
CA THR A 317 -44.95 -7.09 -34.11
C THR A 317 -43.59 -6.63 -34.60
N ALA A 318 -43.58 -5.62 -35.47
CA ALA A 318 -42.37 -4.95 -35.90
C ALA A 318 -41.60 -4.41 -34.68
N ARG A 319 -40.30 -4.68 -34.61
CA ARG A 319 -39.43 -4.31 -33.49
C ARG A 319 -38.15 -3.68 -34.01
N ALA A 320 -37.80 -2.53 -33.45
CA ALA A 320 -36.47 -1.96 -33.63
C ALA A 320 -35.71 -1.96 -32.31
N LEU A 321 -34.44 -2.34 -32.38
CA LEU A 321 -33.47 -2.22 -31.31
C LEU A 321 -32.45 -1.15 -31.70
N VAL A 322 -32.17 -0.25 -30.76
CA VAL A 322 -31.12 0.76 -30.90
C VAL A 322 -30.05 0.51 -29.85
N LYS A 323 -28.78 0.55 -30.23
CA LYS A 323 -27.63 0.42 -29.34
C LYS A 323 -26.53 1.41 -29.75
N ALA A 324 -26.08 2.24 -28.82
CA ALA A 324 -24.89 3.06 -29.04
C ALA A 324 -23.62 2.18 -29.05
N GLU A 325 -22.66 2.45 -29.93
CA GLU A 325 -21.36 1.77 -29.93
C GLU A 325 -20.57 2.01 -28.64
N ALA A 326 -20.70 3.22 -28.08
CA ALA A 326 -20.17 3.58 -26.77
C ALA A 326 -21.32 4.07 -25.88
N GLU A 327 -21.55 3.39 -24.76
CA GLU A 327 -22.53 3.81 -23.75
C GLU A 327 -21.94 4.82 -22.74
N GLU A 328 -20.62 5.00 -22.76
CA GLU A 328 -19.89 6.05 -22.05
C GLU A 328 -19.29 7.05 -23.03
N MET A 329 -19.47 8.34 -22.72
CA MET A 329 -19.16 9.47 -23.57
C MET A 329 -18.43 10.53 -22.75
N HIS A 330 -17.23 10.92 -23.17
CA HIS A 330 -16.40 11.89 -22.45
C HIS A 330 -16.29 13.23 -23.19
N ILE A 331 -16.60 14.31 -22.48
CA ILE A 331 -16.24 15.68 -22.84
C ILE A 331 -14.88 15.95 -22.19
N VAL A 332 -13.81 15.89 -22.98
CA VAL A 332 -12.45 16.10 -22.49
C VAL A 332 -12.11 17.58 -22.64
N SER A 333 -12.14 18.32 -21.52
CA SER A 333 -11.67 19.71 -21.45
C SER A 333 -10.22 19.71 -21.01
N GLN A 334 -9.33 20.13 -21.90
CA GLN A 334 -7.93 20.37 -21.60
C GLN A 334 -7.74 21.88 -21.43
N ARG A 335 -7.26 22.28 -20.26
CA ARG A 335 -6.97 23.69 -19.96
C ARG A 335 -5.48 23.84 -19.72
N LEU A 336 -4.86 24.78 -20.40
CA LEU A 336 -3.46 25.14 -20.24
C LEU A 336 -3.38 26.52 -19.60
N GLU A 337 -2.80 26.60 -18.41
CA GLU A 337 -2.62 27.83 -17.66
C GLU A 337 -1.14 28.18 -17.58
N ARG A 338 -0.80 29.41 -17.94
CA ARG A 338 0.58 29.91 -17.92
C ARG A 338 0.69 31.04 -16.92
N ILE A 339 1.45 30.81 -15.85
CA ILE A 339 1.64 31.78 -14.78
C ILE A 339 3.10 32.23 -14.81
N ILE A 340 3.31 33.47 -15.24
CA ILE A 340 4.64 34.10 -15.30
C ILE A 340 4.78 35.00 -14.08
N ALA A 341 5.76 34.72 -13.22
CA ALA A 341 6.03 35.58 -12.08
C ALA A 341 6.50 36.97 -12.53
N PRO A 342 6.07 38.04 -11.84
CA PRO A 342 6.36 39.42 -12.23
C PRO A 342 7.86 39.75 -12.20
N ASP A 343 8.65 38.99 -11.42
CA ASP A 343 10.09 39.17 -11.25
C ASP A 343 10.95 38.47 -12.31
N VAL A 344 10.32 37.79 -13.29
CA VAL A 344 11.01 37.18 -14.43
C VAL A 344 11.36 38.27 -15.46
N PRO A 345 12.65 38.51 -15.73
CA PRO A 345 13.05 39.58 -16.63
C PRO A 345 12.74 39.25 -18.09
N THR A 346 12.46 40.27 -18.91
CA THR A 346 12.06 40.12 -20.32
C THR A 346 13.08 39.32 -21.14
N HIS A 347 14.38 39.47 -20.88
CA HIS A 347 15.41 38.70 -21.59
C HIS A 347 15.38 37.21 -21.26
N ALA A 348 14.95 36.82 -20.05
CA ALA A 348 14.76 35.42 -19.68
C ALA A 348 13.51 34.83 -20.35
N LEU A 349 12.42 35.60 -20.45
CA LEU A 349 11.24 35.21 -21.22
C LEU A 349 11.55 35.05 -22.70
N ALA A 350 12.39 35.93 -23.27
CA ALA A 350 12.82 35.85 -24.66
C ALA A 350 13.69 34.61 -24.96
N ALA A 351 14.21 33.93 -23.93
CA ALA A 351 14.90 32.66 -24.08
C ALA A 351 13.94 31.46 -24.16
N LEU A 352 12.66 31.65 -23.80
CA LEU A 352 11.63 30.62 -23.92
C LEU A 352 11.07 30.55 -25.34
N SER A 353 10.72 29.34 -25.74
CA SER A 353 10.07 29.00 -26.98
C SER A 353 8.58 28.70 -26.77
N VAL A 354 7.82 28.61 -27.88
CA VAL A 354 6.42 28.14 -27.85
C VAL A 354 6.33 26.74 -27.25
N TYR A 355 7.37 25.93 -27.48
CA TYR A 355 7.45 24.57 -26.97
C TYR A 355 7.49 24.53 -25.43
N ASP A 356 8.31 25.37 -24.81
CA ASP A 356 8.51 25.41 -23.35
C ASP A 356 7.25 25.82 -22.58
N LEU A 357 6.36 26.54 -23.24
CA LEU A 357 5.10 27.02 -22.68
C LEU A 357 3.90 26.16 -23.09
N GLY A 358 4.11 25.05 -23.81
CA GLY A 358 3.06 24.19 -24.34
C GLY A 358 2.08 24.88 -25.30
N SER A 359 1.23 24.11 -25.97
CA SER A 359 0.13 24.62 -26.78
C SER A 359 -0.97 23.57 -26.92
N LEU A 360 -2.24 23.99 -27.01
CA LEU A 360 -3.38 23.08 -27.23
C LEU A 360 -3.78 22.90 -28.72
N ASP A 361 -2.96 23.35 -29.69
CA ASP A 361 -3.22 23.30 -31.14
C ASP A 361 -3.66 21.91 -31.66
N THR A 362 -4.73 21.89 -32.49
CA THR A 362 -5.40 20.70 -33.04
C THR A 362 -4.69 20.05 -34.22
N THR A 363 -3.78 20.75 -34.88
CA THR A 363 -2.96 20.18 -35.97
C THR A 363 -1.96 19.14 -35.48
N LEU A 364 -1.74 19.09 -34.16
CA LEU A 364 -0.94 18.11 -33.47
C LEU A 364 -1.90 17.08 -32.88
N GLN A 365 -1.70 15.79 -33.19
CA GLN A 365 -2.26 14.73 -32.37
C GLN A 365 -1.92 15.06 -30.92
N ALA A 366 -2.91 14.98 -30.02
CA ALA A 366 -2.73 15.24 -28.59
C ALA A 366 -1.74 14.20 -28.03
N LEU A 367 -0.45 14.42 -28.25
CA LEU A 367 0.60 13.68 -27.62
C LEU A 367 0.51 14.00 -26.12
N PRO A 368 0.73 13.02 -25.23
CA PRO A 368 0.90 13.32 -23.82
C PRO A 368 1.91 14.46 -23.69
N ALA A 369 1.68 15.37 -22.74
CA ALA A 369 2.52 16.56 -22.51
C ALA A 369 4.02 16.25 -22.31
N VAL A 370 4.36 14.97 -22.12
CA VAL A 370 5.72 14.46 -22.17
C VAL A 370 6.14 14.38 -23.63
N THR A 371 6.99 15.31 -24.05
CA THR A 371 7.78 15.19 -25.29
C THR A 371 8.24 13.74 -25.43
N PRO A 372 8.18 13.09 -26.60
CA PRO A 372 8.95 11.88 -26.80
C PRO A 372 10.43 12.25 -26.59
N VAL A 373 10.94 11.98 -25.40
CA VAL A 373 12.31 12.24 -25.04
C VAL A 373 13.11 11.01 -25.44
N SER A 374 14.14 11.20 -26.25
CA SER A 374 15.16 10.17 -26.41
C SER A 374 15.98 10.16 -25.13
N VAL A 375 15.63 9.26 -24.20
CA VAL A 375 16.37 9.08 -22.95
C VAL A 375 17.80 8.75 -23.30
N ILE A 376 18.73 9.58 -22.82
CA ILE A 376 20.15 9.30 -22.99
C ILE A 376 20.57 8.50 -21.75
N ALA A 377 21.02 7.27 -21.98
CA ALA A 377 21.71 6.48 -20.96
C ALA A 377 23.04 7.17 -20.65
N LEU A 378 23.02 8.02 -19.64
CA LEU A 378 24.19 8.79 -19.24
C LEU A 378 24.90 8.05 -18.11
N THR A 379 26.05 7.46 -18.45
CA THR A 379 26.98 6.79 -17.53
C THR A 379 27.94 7.78 -16.85
N ASP A 380 28.01 9.01 -17.33
CA ASP A 380 28.94 10.03 -16.81
C ASP A 380 28.43 10.66 -15.51
N THR A 381 28.95 10.16 -14.40
CA THR A 381 28.71 10.68 -13.04
C THR A 381 29.70 11.80 -12.65
N SER A 382 30.68 12.09 -13.51
CA SER A 382 31.74 13.08 -13.22
C SER A 382 31.29 14.52 -13.43
N ALA A 383 30.22 14.74 -14.19
CA ALA A 383 29.66 16.07 -14.41
C ALA A 383 29.18 16.69 -13.10
N GLN A 384 29.86 17.74 -12.65
CA GLN A 384 29.48 18.55 -11.50
C GLN A 384 28.94 19.91 -11.96
N LEU A 385 28.14 20.57 -11.13
CA LEU A 385 27.77 21.97 -11.33
C LEU A 385 29.02 22.85 -11.14
N ALA A 386 29.91 22.87 -12.13
CA ALA A 386 31.10 23.72 -12.15
C ALA A 386 30.69 25.15 -12.54
N GLY A 387 31.18 26.14 -11.78
CA GLY A 387 30.91 27.56 -11.98
C GLY A 387 30.35 28.29 -10.75
N SER A 388 30.42 29.62 -10.78
CA SER A 388 29.85 30.53 -9.77
C SER A 388 28.34 30.66 -9.92
N TYR A 389 27.60 29.56 -9.73
CA TYR A 389 26.16 29.66 -9.51
C TYR A 389 25.91 30.52 -8.27
N SER A 390 24.99 31.47 -8.37
CA SER A 390 24.62 32.31 -7.24
C SER A 390 24.17 31.43 -6.06
N THR A 391 24.44 31.88 -4.84
CA THR A 391 23.95 31.23 -3.61
C THR A 391 22.44 31.00 -3.68
N PHE A 392 21.73 31.97 -4.27
CA PHE A 392 20.30 31.89 -4.52
C PHE A 392 19.93 30.70 -5.42
N TYR A 393 20.60 30.51 -6.56
CA TYR A 393 20.32 29.38 -7.46
C TYR A 393 20.56 28.02 -6.79
N ARG A 394 21.64 27.89 -6.01
CA ARG A 394 21.93 26.65 -5.25
C ARG A 394 20.85 26.38 -4.19
N GLN A 395 20.37 27.42 -3.50
CA GLN A 395 19.27 27.29 -2.55
C GLN A 395 17.99 26.82 -3.24
N THR A 396 17.66 27.38 -4.41
CA THR A 396 16.52 26.97 -5.23
C THR A 396 16.62 25.51 -5.68
N LEU A 397 17.80 25.06 -6.14
CA LEU A 397 18.02 23.65 -6.48
C LEU A 397 17.90 22.72 -5.27
N GLY A 398 18.37 23.15 -4.10
CA GLY A 398 18.20 22.42 -2.85
C GLY A 398 16.73 22.35 -2.39
N GLN A 399 15.94 23.40 -2.65
CA GLN A 399 14.49 23.38 -2.43
C GLN A 399 13.79 22.43 -3.41
N LEU A 400 14.14 22.46 -4.70
CA LEU A 400 13.62 21.53 -5.69
C LEU A 400 13.94 20.07 -5.34
N SER A 401 15.19 19.76 -5.00
CA SER A 401 15.60 18.42 -4.54
C SER A 401 14.75 17.95 -3.34
N ARG A 402 14.58 18.79 -2.32
CA ARG A 402 13.74 18.47 -1.15
C ARG A 402 12.27 18.30 -1.52
N SER A 403 11.75 19.14 -2.41
CA SER A 403 10.37 19.06 -2.88
C SER A 403 10.11 17.75 -3.63
N LEU A 404 11.02 17.37 -4.52
CA LEU A 404 10.95 16.11 -5.23
C LEU A 404 11.05 14.90 -4.27
N MET A 405 11.90 14.98 -3.22
CA MET A 405 11.95 13.94 -2.18
C MET A 405 10.66 13.81 -1.36
N GLN A 406 9.99 14.93 -1.06
CA GLN A 406 8.80 14.97 -0.20
C GLN A 406 7.53 14.59 -0.94
N THR A 407 7.50 14.88 -2.23
CA THR A 407 6.36 14.66 -3.11
C THR A 407 6.82 13.71 -4.20
N PRO A 408 6.59 12.39 -4.06
CA PRO A 408 7.04 11.41 -5.05
C PRO A 408 6.28 11.65 -6.36
N ALA A 409 6.82 12.53 -7.20
CA ALA A 409 6.40 12.65 -8.59
C ALA A 409 6.61 11.29 -9.24
N THR A 410 5.65 10.85 -10.04
CA THR A 410 5.73 9.54 -10.72
C THR A 410 6.91 9.48 -11.69
N ALA A 411 7.32 10.64 -12.22
CA ALA A 411 8.52 10.81 -13.03
C ALA A 411 9.04 12.25 -12.97
N ALA A 412 10.37 12.41 -13.12
CA ALA A 412 11.01 13.70 -13.35
C ALA A 412 12.00 13.57 -14.50
N THR A 413 11.93 14.51 -15.45
CA THR A 413 12.79 14.51 -16.64
C THR A 413 13.43 15.88 -16.82
N ILE A 414 14.73 15.91 -17.04
CA ILE A 414 15.48 17.10 -17.46
C ILE A 414 15.60 17.05 -18.97
N VAL A 415 14.93 17.97 -19.65
CA VAL A 415 15.01 18.12 -21.10
C VAL A 415 16.00 19.23 -21.42
N ALA A 416 16.99 18.92 -22.25
CA ALA A 416 18.01 19.88 -22.62
C ALA A 416 18.35 19.77 -24.10
N ASN A 417 18.69 20.90 -24.72
CA ASN A 417 19.30 20.86 -26.05
C ASN A 417 20.72 20.26 -25.95
N PRO A 418 21.32 19.77 -27.07
CA PRO A 418 22.65 19.16 -27.04
C PRO A 418 23.74 20.03 -26.40
N ARG A 419 23.56 21.36 -26.47
CA ARG A 419 24.56 22.35 -26.04
C ARG A 419 24.41 22.72 -24.55
N ALA A 420 23.28 22.37 -23.93
CA ALA A 420 23.01 22.46 -22.50
C ALA A 420 23.15 21.11 -21.78
N MET A 421 23.50 20.04 -22.51
CA MET A 421 23.61 18.68 -21.97
C MET A 421 24.59 18.55 -20.78
N PRO A 422 25.77 19.19 -20.77
CA PRO A 422 26.66 19.15 -19.59
C PRO A 422 26.00 19.74 -18.34
N ARG A 423 25.19 20.80 -18.49
CA ARG A 423 24.43 21.42 -17.39
C ARG A 423 23.28 20.50 -16.93
N ALA A 424 22.61 19.83 -17.87
CA ALA A 424 21.57 18.86 -17.57
C ALA A 424 22.10 17.67 -16.77
N LEU A 425 23.27 17.17 -17.16
CA LEU A 425 24.02 16.13 -16.46
C LEU A 425 24.45 16.56 -15.06
N ALA A 426 25.05 17.74 -14.94
CA ALA A 426 25.43 18.31 -13.66
C ALA A 426 24.22 18.48 -12.73
N LEU A 427 23.08 18.93 -13.28
CA LEU A 427 21.83 19.05 -12.55
C LEU A 427 21.26 17.68 -12.15
N LYS A 428 21.29 16.69 -13.06
CA LYS A 428 20.92 15.30 -12.75
C LYS A 428 21.78 14.74 -11.62
N ASN A 429 23.09 14.92 -11.66
CA ASN A 429 24.01 14.43 -10.63
C ASN A 429 23.82 15.16 -9.29
N TYR A 430 23.46 16.45 -9.34
CA TYR A 430 23.12 17.24 -8.14
C TYR A 430 21.80 16.79 -7.51
N LEU A 431 20.75 16.61 -8.32
CA LEU A 431 19.42 16.19 -7.85
C LEU A 431 19.33 14.69 -7.56
N GLY A 432 20.05 13.84 -8.30
CA GLY A 432 20.00 12.38 -8.26
C GLY A 432 20.62 11.74 -7.02
N LYS A 433 21.35 12.51 -6.20
CA LYS A 433 21.74 12.08 -4.83
C LYS A 433 20.53 11.98 -3.88
N SER A 434 19.31 12.24 -4.37
CA SER A 434 18.13 12.54 -3.57
C SER A 434 16.98 11.54 -3.76
N ALA A 435 17.16 10.23 -3.54
CA ALA A 435 16.07 9.24 -3.34
C ALA A 435 14.87 9.23 -4.32
N LEU A 436 14.98 9.85 -5.49
CA LEU A 436 13.95 9.86 -6.52
C LEU A 436 14.04 8.58 -7.36
N GLY A 437 12.92 8.18 -7.97
CA GLY A 437 12.98 7.27 -9.13
C GLY A 437 13.95 7.82 -10.19
N GLU A 438 14.30 7.01 -11.20
CA GLU A 438 15.31 7.38 -12.20
C GLU A 438 15.05 8.77 -12.82
N LEU A 439 15.76 9.80 -12.35
CA LEU A 439 15.75 11.13 -12.95
C LEU A 439 16.37 10.99 -14.34
N GLN A 440 15.54 11.12 -15.37
CA GLN A 440 15.97 10.95 -16.74
C GLN A 440 16.48 12.28 -17.29
N VAL A 441 17.48 12.18 -18.15
CA VAL A 441 17.90 13.29 -19.01
C VAL A 441 17.68 12.82 -20.43
N GLY A 442 17.16 13.69 -21.28
CA GLY A 442 17.14 13.37 -22.68
C GLY A 442 16.93 14.56 -23.58
N LEU A 443 16.98 14.24 -24.88
CA LEU A 443 16.83 15.21 -25.95
C LEU A 443 15.38 15.25 -26.40
N PRO A 444 14.85 16.43 -26.73
CA PRO A 444 13.54 16.51 -27.38
C PRO A 444 13.62 15.82 -28.75
N ARG A 445 12.66 14.93 -29.05
CA ARG A 445 12.47 14.35 -30.38
C ARG A 445 11.35 15.09 -31.10
N PHE A 446 11.66 15.60 -32.30
CA PHE A 446 10.68 16.28 -33.13
C PHE A 446 10.13 15.33 -34.19
N THR A 447 8.81 15.28 -34.33
CA THR A 447 8.11 14.47 -35.34
C THR A 447 8.00 15.18 -36.69
N SER A 448 8.13 16.51 -36.71
CA SER A 448 8.07 17.33 -37.92
C SER A 448 9.09 18.48 -37.88
N VAL A 449 9.38 19.06 -39.06
CA VAL A 449 10.22 20.25 -39.19
C VAL A 449 9.55 21.47 -38.55
N GLN A 450 8.22 21.55 -38.58
CA GLN A 450 7.48 22.62 -37.94
C GLN A 450 7.67 22.62 -36.42
N ASP A 451 7.72 21.43 -35.79
CA ASP A 451 7.96 21.30 -34.36
C ASP A 451 9.37 21.75 -33.96
N SER A 452 10.38 21.42 -34.78
CA SER A 452 11.75 21.86 -34.52
C SER A 452 11.93 23.37 -34.70
N LEU A 453 11.25 23.98 -35.68
CA LEU A 453 11.24 25.43 -35.86
C LEU A 453 10.55 26.13 -34.68
N ARG A 454 9.46 25.57 -34.13
CA ARG A 454 8.79 26.08 -32.93
C ARG A 454 9.70 26.06 -31.70
N PHE A 455 10.54 25.04 -31.55
CA PHE A 455 11.55 24.96 -30.49
C PHE A 455 12.60 26.08 -30.58
N HIS A 456 12.89 26.58 -31.78
CA HIS A 456 13.84 27.68 -31.99
C HIS A 456 13.20 29.07 -32.03
N ARG A 457 11.86 29.16 -32.12
CA ARG A 457 11.14 30.42 -32.17
C ARG A 457 11.02 31.04 -30.78
N ARG A 458 11.74 32.13 -30.56
CA ARG A 458 11.67 32.92 -29.32
C ARG A 458 10.33 33.63 -29.17
N LEU A 459 9.83 33.69 -27.94
CA LEU A 459 8.58 34.36 -27.61
C LEU A 459 8.79 35.75 -27.01
N GLY A 460 8.03 36.72 -27.50
CA GLY A 460 7.81 37.99 -26.81
C GLY A 460 6.73 37.84 -25.74
N ARG A 461 6.81 38.64 -24.66
CA ARG A 461 5.86 38.57 -23.53
C ARG A 461 4.39 38.76 -23.97
N SER A 462 4.13 39.59 -24.98
CA SER A 462 2.79 39.82 -25.53
C SER A 462 2.23 38.66 -26.34
N ALA A 463 3.08 37.72 -26.79
CA ALA A 463 2.65 36.55 -27.55
C ALA A 463 2.25 35.35 -26.66
N ILE A 464 2.42 35.47 -25.34
CA ILE A 464 2.08 34.40 -24.39
C ILE A 464 0.63 34.56 -23.97
N LEU A 465 -0.23 33.63 -24.41
CA LEU A 465 -1.61 33.56 -23.94
C LEU A 465 -1.64 33.02 -22.50
N PRO A 466 -2.20 33.75 -21.53
CA PRO A 466 -2.20 33.32 -20.13
C PRO A 466 -3.02 32.03 -19.90
N GLN A 467 -4.02 31.79 -20.75
CA GLN A 467 -4.86 30.61 -20.69
C GLN A 467 -5.25 30.16 -22.10
N GLU A 468 -5.22 28.85 -22.33
CA GLU A 468 -5.85 28.19 -23.48
C GLU A 468 -6.80 27.10 -22.96
N GLU A 469 -7.95 26.93 -23.62
CA GLU A 469 -8.86 25.82 -23.36
C GLU A 469 -9.21 25.14 -24.67
N ARG A 470 -9.19 23.80 -24.66
CA ARG A 470 -9.62 22.97 -25.76
C ARG A 470 -10.60 21.93 -25.23
N VAL A 471 -11.74 21.84 -25.88
CA VAL A 471 -12.74 20.81 -25.61
C VAL A 471 -12.72 19.83 -26.77
N SER A 472 -12.54 18.54 -26.46
CA SER A 472 -12.70 17.44 -27.41
C SER A 472 -13.73 16.44 -26.90
N LEU A 473 -14.31 15.68 -27.83
CA LEU A 473 -15.30 14.65 -27.54
C LEU A 473 -14.67 13.28 -27.79
N SER A 474 -14.90 12.33 -26.88
CA SER A 474 -14.42 10.95 -27.00
C SER A 474 -15.56 9.97 -26.67
N PRO A 475 -16.07 9.22 -27.67
CA PRO A 475 -15.79 9.33 -29.12
C PRO A 475 -16.17 10.69 -29.73
N SER A 476 -15.72 11.01 -30.95
CA SER A 476 -16.05 12.29 -31.61
C SER A 476 -17.52 12.43 -31.99
N ALA A 477 -18.23 11.32 -32.11
CA ALA A 477 -19.67 11.23 -32.34
C ALA A 477 -20.24 9.97 -31.67
N ALA A 478 -21.50 10.03 -31.24
CA ALA A 478 -22.24 8.87 -30.78
C ALA A 478 -22.81 8.16 -32.01
N VAL A 479 -22.44 6.89 -32.18
CA VAL A 479 -22.92 6.05 -33.27
C VAL A 479 -23.99 5.11 -32.73
N PHE A 480 -25.21 5.27 -33.20
CA PHE A 480 -26.34 4.40 -32.86
C PHE A 480 -26.51 3.33 -33.95
N GLN A 481 -26.29 2.07 -33.58
CA GLN A 481 -26.57 0.90 -34.39
C GLN A 481 -28.04 0.53 -34.24
N ILE A 482 -28.73 0.34 -35.36
CA ILE A 482 -30.17 0.03 -35.41
C ILE A 482 -30.34 -1.34 -36.04
N THR A 483 -30.96 -2.24 -35.28
CA THR A 483 -31.37 -3.56 -35.76
C THR A 483 -32.88 -3.59 -35.86
N SER A 484 -33.40 -3.81 -37.06
CA SER A 484 -34.83 -3.94 -37.33
C SER A 484 -35.18 -5.41 -37.49
N ALA A 485 -36.25 -5.84 -36.83
CA ALA A 485 -36.82 -7.17 -36.93
C ALA A 485 -38.31 -7.06 -37.27
N ASN A 486 -38.80 -7.95 -38.15
CA ASN A 486 -40.21 -8.08 -38.51
C ASN A 486 -40.85 -6.81 -39.10
N PHE A 487 -40.06 -5.97 -39.78
CA PHE A 487 -40.56 -4.88 -40.61
C PHE A 487 -40.85 -5.39 -42.04
N TYR A 488 -42.03 -5.96 -42.26
CA TYR A 488 -42.48 -6.38 -43.60
C TYR A 488 -42.81 -5.18 -44.50
N THR A 489 -43.34 -4.12 -43.91
CA THR A 489 -43.53 -2.82 -44.56
C THR A 489 -42.69 -1.78 -43.80
N PRO A 490 -41.92 -0.92 -44.49
CA PRO A 490 -41.18 0.15 -43.83
C PRO A 490 -42.10 1.05 -43.00
N PRO A 491 -41.65 1.57 -41.84
CA PRO A 491 -42.46 2.49 -41.06
C PRO A 491 -42.74 3.78 -41.85
N GLN A 492 -43.94 4.33 -41.71
CA GLN A 492 -44.31 5.61 -42.31
C GLN A 492 -43.39 6.72 -41.78
N ARG A 493 -43.19 6.73 -40.46
CA ARG A 493 -42.35 7.70 -39.75
C ARG A 493 -41.54 7.01 -38.68
N TRP A 494 -40.34 7.51 -38.41
CA TRP A 494 -39.54 7.11 -37.27
C TRP A 494 -38.84 8.33 -36.66
N GLU A 495 -38.56 8.27 -35.36
CA GLU A 495 -37.85 9.31 -34.63
C GLU A 495 -36.92 8.67 -33.58
N LEU A 496 -35.62 8.91 -33.71
CA LEU A 496 -34.64 8.62 -32.67
C LEU A 496 -34.57 9.82 -31.73
N VAL A 497 -34.88 9.57 -30.45
CA VAL A 497 -34.89 10.59 -29.40
C VAL A 497 -33.73 10.31 -28.45
N VAL A 498 -32.97 11.36 -28.12
CA VAL A 498 -32.06 11.39 -26.98
C VAL A 498 -32.59 12.44 -25.99
N GLU A 499 -32.82 12.02 -24.76
CA GLU A 499 -33.40 12.84 -23.69
C GLU A 499 -32.54 12.83 -22.43
N THR A 500 -32.67 13.86 -21.60
CA THR A 500 -32.03 13.93 -20.28
C THR A 500 -32.67 12.93 -19.30
N ALA A 501 -32.08 12.78 -18.11
CA ALA A 501 -32.69 12.01 -17.04
C ALA A 501 -34.06 12.54 -16.57
N ALA A 502 -34.40 13.79 -16.88
CA ALA A 502 -35.71 14.39 -16.60
C ALA A 502 -36.74 14.15 -17.72
N GLY A 503 -36.37 13.41 -18.78
CA GLY A 503 -37.24 13.18 -19.96
C GLY A 503 -37.27 14.36 -20.93
N GLU A 504 -36.37 15.34 -20.80
CA GLU A 504 -36.32 16.48 -21.71
C GLU A 504 -35.51 16.11 -22.97
N PRO A 505 -36.09 16.21 -24.18
CA PRO A 505 -35.38 15.84 -25.40
C PRO A 505 -34.26 16.85 -25.72
N VAL A 506 -33.02 16.37 -25.79
CA VAL A 506 -31.86 17.20 -26.18
C VAL A 506 -31.53 17.11 -27.66
N TRP A 507 -31.84 15.97 -28.28
CA TRP A 507 -31.61 15.74 -29.70
C TRP A 507 -32.65 14.79 -30.26
N ARG A 508 -33.09 15.06 -31.49
CA ARG A 508 -34.09 14.28 -32.21
C ARG A 508 -33.67 14.19 -33.67
N LEU A 509 -33.76 13.00 -34.24
CA LEU A 509 -33.64 12.79 -35.68
C LEU A 509 -34.84 11.99 -36.15
N ALA A 510 -35.60 12.54 -37.09
CA ALA A 510 -36.76 11.88 -37.67
C ALA A 510 -36.55 11.59 -39.15
N GLY A 511 -37.19 10.53 -39.64
CA GLY A 511 -37.20 10.16 -41.04
C GLY A 511 -38.46 9.37 -41.39
N HIS A 512 -38.55 8.97 -42.65
CA HIS A 512 -39.66 8.19 -43.20
C HIS A 512 -39.09 6.95 -43.91
N GLY A 513 -39.87 5.87 -44.00
CA GLY A 513 -39.48 4.65 -44.69
C GLY A 513 -38.47 3.80 -43.92
N ARG A 514 -37.58 3.11 -44.64
CA ARG A 514 -36.67 2.10 -44.06
C ARG A 514 -35.76 2.72 -42.99
N LEU A 515 -35.67 2.06 -41.84
CA LEU A 515 -34.76 2.46 -40.77
C LEU A 515 -33.30 2.36 -41.26
N PRO A 516 -32.48 3.40 -41.08
CA PRO A 516 -31.05 3.31 -41.38
C PRO A 516 -30.37 2.34 -40.41
N ASN A 517 -29.34 1.63 -40.86
CA ASN A 517 -28.59 0.72 -39.98
C ASN A 517 -27.77 1.48 -38.93
N GLN A 518 -27.41 2.74 -39.22
CA GLN A 518 -26.57 3.58 -38.38
C GLN A 518 -27.08 5.03 -38.38
N ILE A 519 -27.08 5.65 -37.21
CA ILE A 519 -27.32 7.08 -37.04
C ILE A 519 -26.17 7.68 -36.25
N VAL A 520 -25.64 8.81 -36.72
CA VAL A 520 -24.51 9.51 -36.09
C VAL A 520 -24.98 10.81 -35.45
N TRP A 521 -24.65 11.00 -34.18
CA TRP A 521 -24.92 12.23 -33.45
C TRP A 521 -23.62 12.86 -32.96
N ASN A 522 -23.40 14.13 -33.31
CA ASN A 522 -22.19 14.90 -32.96
C ASN A 522 -22.24 15.53 -31.55
N TRP A 523 -23.12 15.04 -30.67
CA TRP A 523 -23.27 15.47 -29.27
C TRP A 523 -23.84 16.88 -29.10
N GLN A 524 -24.27 17.51 -30.19
CA GLN A 524 -24.88 18.83 -30.11
C GLN A 524 -26.36 18.69 -29.83
N ALA A 525 -26.82 19.44 -28.83
CA ALA A 525 -28.24 19.64 -28.59
C ALA A 525 -28.85 20.50 -29.71
N LYS A 526 -30.17 20.67 -29.70
CA LYS A 526 -30.90 21.51 -30.69
C LYS A 526 -30.34 22.93 -30.84
N ASN A 527 -29.70 23.48 -29.81
CA ASN A 527 -29.09 24.82 -29.83
C ASN A 527 -27.65 24.84 -30.41
N GLY A 528 -27.16 23.74 -30.95
CA GLY A 528 -25.79 23.59 -31.49
C GLY A 528 -24.70 23.48 -30.42
N LYS A 529 -25.04 23.58 -29.12
CA LYS A 529 -24.09 23.41 -28.02
C LYS A 529 -23.91 21.93 -27.70
N VAL A 530 -22.69 21.55 -27.30
CA VAL A 530 -22.41 20.22 -26.75
C VAL A 530 -23.29 19.99 -25.52
N VAL A 531 -23.88 18.79 -25.41
CA VAL A 531 -24.69 18.40 -24.25
C VAL A 531 -23.91 18.47 -22.93
N ALA A 532 -24.58 18.79 -21.83
CA ALA A 532 -23.95 18.86 -20.52
C ALA A 532 -23.63 17.45 -19.97
N PRO A 533 -22.69 17.32 -19.01
CA PRO A 533 -22.47 16.05 -18.32
C PRO A 533 -23.74 15.58 -17.60
N GLY A 534 -24.02 14.28 -17.64
CA GLY A 534 -25.20 13.69 -17.02
C GLY A 534 -25.59 12.34 -17.62
N PHE A 535 -26.69 11.79 -17.12
CA PHE A 535 -27.34 10.62 -17.70
C PHE A 535 -28.32 11.05 -18.78
N TYR A 536 -28.22 10.37 -19.91
CA TYR A 536 -29.11 10.50 -21.04
C TYR A 536 -29.76 9.16 -21.33
N TYR A 537 -30.94 9.23 -21.92
CA TYR A 537 -31.63 8.06 -22.41
C TYR A 537 -31.87 8.22 -23.90
N TYR A 538 -31.83 7.10 -24.61
CA TYR A 538 -32.14 7.08 -26.03
C TYR A 538 -33.10 5.94 -26.35
N TYR A 539 -34.00 6.21 -27.28
CA TYR A 539 -34.95 5.25 -27.81
C TYR A 539 -35.39 5.67 -29.21
N LEU A 540 -35.80 4.69 -30.01
CA LEU A 540 -36.41 4.89 -31.31
C LEU A 540 -37.92 4.73 -31.19
N THR A 541 -38.68 5.66 -31.75
CA THR A 541 -40.12 5.49 -31.98
C THR A 541 -40.37 5.36 -33.48
N TRP A 542 -41.43 4.63 -33.85
CA TRP A 542 -41.84 4.50 -35.23
C TRP A 542 -43.36 4.35 -35.34
N GLU A 543 -43.89 4.73 -36.50
CA GLU A 543 -45.29 4.57 -36.89
C GLU A 543 -45.33 3.57 -38.06
N GLY A 544 -45.97 2.43 -37.84
CA GLY A 544 -46.13 1.38 -38.85
C GLY A 544 -47.08 1.78 -39.99
N ALA A 545 -47.20 0.92 -41.01
CA ALA A 545 -48.08 1.17 -42.16
C ALA A 545 -49.56 1.35 -41.78
N GLU A 546 -50.00 0.70 -40.71
CA GLU A 546 -51.37 0.76 -40.17
C GLU A 546 -51.57 1.89 -39.13
N GLY A 547 -50.60 2.80 -38.98
CA GLY A 547 -50.62 3.86 -37.94
C GLY A 547 -50.26 3.37 -36.53
N ALA A 548 -49.89 2.09 -36.38
CA ALA A 548 -49.47 1.53 -35.10
C ALA A 548 -48.16 2.16 -34.60
N LEU A 549 -48.17 2.73 -33.40
CA LEU A 549 -46.98 3.32 -32.77
C LEU A 549 -46.15 2.25 -32.04
N GLY A 550 -44.87 2.16 -32.38
CA GLY A 550 -43.88 1.34 -31.70
C GLY A 550 -42.80 2.17 -31.02
N LYS A 551 -42.22 1.62 -29.95
CA LYS A 551 -41.10 2.22 -29.20
C LYS A 551 -40.08 1.14 -28.87
N SER A 552 -38.80 1.41 -29.11
CA SER A 552 -37.72 0.50 -28.72
C SER A 552 -37.53 0.53 -27.20
N PRO A 553 -36.91 -0.50 -26.60
CA PRO A 553 -36.44 -0.40 -25.22
C PRO A 553 -35.57 0.84 -25.04
N GLN A 554 -35.81 1.58 -23.96
CA GLN A 554 -35.03 2.75 -23.59
C GLN A 554 -33.67 2.29 -23.05
N ARG A 555 -32.60 2.87 -23.58
CA ARG A 555 -31.24 2.59 -23.15
C ARG A 555 -30.57 3.83 -22.58
N ARG A 556 -29.56 3.62 -21.75
CA ARG A 556 -28.84 4.68 -21.06
C ARG A 556 -27.53 5.01 -21.78
N LEU A 557 -27.18 6.28 -21.77
CA LEU A 557 -25.93 6.85 -22.27
C LEU A 557 -25.39 7.78 -21.19
N TYR A 558 -24.13 7.61 -20.80
CA TYR A 558 -23.52 8.39 -19.73
C TYR A 558 -22.51 9.38 -20.28
N VAL A 559 -22.76 10.68 -20.07
CA VAL A 559 -21.86 11.75 -20.49
C VAL A 559 -21.10 12.29 -19.28
N ARG A 560 -19.78 12.19 -19.30
CA ARG A 560 -18.90 12.74 -18.25
C ARG A 560 -18.02 13.85 -18.79
N LYS A 561 -17.77 14.90 -18.00
CA LYS A 561 -16.72 15.88 -18.29
C LYS A 561 -15.44 15.45 -17.59
N LEU A 562 -14.41 15.18 -18.38
CA LEU A 562 -13.05 14.98 -17.89
C LEU A 562 -12.30 16.28 -18.08
N GLN A 563 -11.96 16.96 -16.99
CA GLN A 563 -11.19 18.19 -17.05
C GLN A 563 -9.75 17.91 -16.64
N ARG A 564 -8.80 18.21 -17.53
CA ARG A 564 -7.37 18.17 -17.26
C ARG A 564 -6.81 19.59 -17.34
N THR A 565 -6.40 20.12 -16.20
CA THR A 565 -5.68 21.39 -16.16
C THR A 565 -4.17 21.11 -16.14
N VAL A 566 -3.46 21.60 -17.14
CA VAL A 566 -2.00 21.65 -17.19
C VAL A 566 -1.59 23.06 -16.80
N LYS A 567 -0.78 23.17 -15.76
CA LYS A 567 -0.32 24.47 -15.25
C LYS A 567 1.18 24.58 -15.43
N ILE A 568 1.61 25.59 -16.19
CA ILE A 568 3.02 25.91 -16.46
C ILE A 568 3.35 27.19 -15.69
N GLU A 569 4.24 27.06 -14.71
CA GLU A 569 4.71 28.19 -13.92
C GLU A 569 6.13 28.58 -14.36
N VAL A 570 6.30 29.83 -14.80
CA VAL A 570 7.61 30.42 -15.08
C VAL A 570 7.95 31.32 -13.92
N LYS A 571 8.82 30.85 -13.02
CA LYS A 571 9.24 31.59 -11.82
C LYS A 571 10.74 31.77 -11.80
N ARG A 572 11.21 32.92 -11.31
CA ARG A 572 12.63 33.11 -10.99
C ARG A 572 13.04 32.34 -9.73
N LYS A 573 12.09 32.17 -8.79
CA LYS A 573 12.25 31.46 -7.52
C LYS A 573 11.22 30.33 -7.48
N LEU A 574 11.67 29.07 -7.35
CA LEU A 574 10.75 27.97 -7.12
C LEU A 574 10.26 28.05 -5.68
N GLU A 575 8.99 28.37 -5.49
CA GLU A 575 8.33 28.19 -4.21
C GLU A 575 8.04 26.70 -4.02
N ALA A 576 8.20 26.19 -2.80
CA ALA A 576 7.80 24.82 -2.48
C ALA A 576 6.29 24.68 -2.74
N GLY A 577 5.92 24.04 -3.84
CA GLY A 577 4.52 23.82 -4.19
C GLY A 577 3.85 22.98 -3.12
N ALA A 578 2.78 23.50 -2.50
CA ALA A 578 2.02 22.80 -1.48
C ALA A 578 1.17 21.65 -2.03
N ALA A 579 1.10 21.47 -3.35
CA ALA A 579 0.32 20.43 -4.02
C ALA A 579 1.20 19.55 -4.91
N PRO A 580 0.94 18.22 -4.97
CA PRO A 580 1.64 17.33 -5.88
C PRO A 580 1.31 17.63 -7.35
N ALA A 581 2.35 17.70 -8.17
CA ALA A 581 2.24 17.58 -9.63
C ALA A 581 2.54 16.12 -10.00
N ASP A 582 1.71 15.53 -10.87
CA ASP A 582 1.87 14.14 -11.31
C ASP A 582 3.22 13.90 -12.03
N ALA A 583 3.77 14.93 -12.66
CA ALA A 583 5.10 14.94 -13.31
C ALA A 583 5.75 16.34 -13.23
N VAL A 584 7.08 16.38 -13.16
CA VAL A 584 7.87 17.61 -13.18
C VAL A 584 8.86 17.57 -14.34
N GLU A 585 8.81 18.57 -15.21
CA GLU A 585 9.75 18.75 -16.32
C GLU A 585 10.60 19.99 -16.10
N VAL A 586 11.91 19.86 -16.29
CA VAL A 586 12.86 20.98 -16.22
C VAL A 586 13.52 21.15 -17.57
N ILE A 587 13.28 22.30 -18.20
CA ILE A 587 13.83 22.61 -19.52
C ILE A 587 15.04 23.53 -19.38
N LEU A 588 16.18 23.12 -19.94
CA LEU A 588 17.42 23.89 -19.93
C LEU A 588 17.76 24.44 -21.32
N HIS A 589 17.92 25.77 -21.37
CA HIS A 589 18.38 26.51 -22.53
C HIS A 589 19.84 26.97 -22.38
N ARG A 590 20.43 27.35 -23.52
CA ARG A 590 21.82 27.79 -23.63
C ARG A 590 22.12 29.00 -22.76
#